data_AF-A0A117NLS5-F1
#
_entry.id   AF-A0A117NLS5-F1
#
_cell.length_a   1.000
_cell.length_b   1.000
_cell.length_c   1.000
_cell.angle_alpha   90.00
_cell.angle_beta   90.00
_cell.angle_gamma   90.00
#
_symmetry.space_group_name_H-M   'P 1'
#
loop_
_entity.id
_entity.type
_entity.pdbx_description
1 polymer ?
#
loop_
_entity_poly.entity_id
_entity_poly.type
_entity_poly.pdbx_seq_one_letter_code
_entity_poly.pdbx_strand_id
1 'polypeptide(L)'
;MSENKFKIRRTWLGLLNMMLAMVKITAPSEEPAEQRIAAADVFYKRALGLCGKEMLRGTTVEVVQYLLLMGQYMQGTQKSVQAWTVHGLAVKAALQLGLHSKDASRVFSPQEKEIRKRTCSCAYNSLSARALSMTLGRPAAIPDSFVRLDLPTNDINGDGPTEIPIVDSKTFQMSVEFFNSTILLYKQLFNIVDLLYGQNLGCDPPPTVSESVGHILSAEQHLVTWEKSLPQHMKLITVKNIRDGSGKMPDPPQFFSLKFSVILTLRYLHLRILLHRPILVKFLDACKKGGIDPHEERLLQQIGSNSMRICMESAMGTIDIIHELVPSSEWPKGLLGAWWYSLYYTFHSALVLLGTIWVGKNYQPATISLSYDIENLVAYPGRAIAILYKLDCGNRIVDRCRFYLEQFHGALNPRGEADMAHTENGACLMDSSGSNMQPSPLGLEFGEFMMDGDFWALMNRQGVFQSG
;
A
#
# COMPACT_ATOMS: atom_id res chain seq x y z
N MET A 1 -17.54 -3.70 -52.38
CA MET A 1 -17.29 -3.00 -51.10
C MET A 1 -17.62 -3.97 -49.98
N SER A 2 -16.60 -4.57 -49.37
CA SER A 2 -16.77 -5.49 -48.23
C SER A 2 -17.07 -4.68 -46.97
N GLU A 3 -18.26 -4.88 -46.40
CA GLU A 3 -18.61 -4.35 -45.08
C GLU A 3 -17.68 -4.92 -44.01
N ASN A 4 -17.00 -4.01 -43.30
CA ASN A 4 -16.05 -4.31 -42.25
C ASN A 4 -16.79 -4.88 -41.02
N LYS A 5 -16.89 -6.21 -40.93
CA LYS A 5 -17.78 -6.95 -39.99
C LYS A 5 -17.40 -6.94 -38.51
N PHE A 6 -16.41 -6.16 -38.06
CA PHE A 6 -16.10 -6.03 -36.63
C PHE A 6 -15.68 -4.61 -36.25
N LYS A 7 -16.64 -3.73 -35.97
CA LYS A 7 -16.35 -2.42 -35.36
C LYS A 7 -16.08 -2.62 -33.87
N ILE A 8 -14.83 -2.90 -33.53
CA ILE A 8 -14.39 -3.09 -32.13
C ILE A 8 -14.66 -1.80 -31.34
N ARG A 9 -15.29 -1.92 -30.16
CA ARG A 9 -15.61 -0.79 -29.29
C ARG A 9 -14.32 -0.11 -28.81
N ARG A 10 -14.23 1.21 -28.93
CA ARG A 10 -13.06 2.01 -28.47
C ARG A 10 -12.77 1.79 -26.99
N THR A 11 -13.83 1.71 -26.17
CA THR A 11 -13.75 1.44 -24.72
C THR A 11 -13.09 0.10 -24.41
N TRP A 12 -13.39 -0.93 -25.20
CA TRP A 12 -12.76 -2.24 -25.07
C TRP A 12 -11.28 -2.20 -25.45
N LEU A 13 -10.92 -1.52 -26.55
CA LEU A 13 -9.52 -1.34 -26.96
C LEU A 13 -8.73 -0.55 -25.92
N GLY A 14 -9.32 0.49 -25.33
CA GLY A 14 -8.67 1.24 -24.26
C GLY A 14 -8.48 0.42 -23.00
N LEU A 15 -9.48 -0.37 -22.60
CA LEU A 15 -9.34 -1.33 -21.49
C LEU A 15 -8.22 -2.34 -21.74
N LEU A 16 -8.14 -2.92 -22.94
CA LEU A 16 -7.07 -3.82 -23.34
C LEU A 16 -5.69 -3.16 -23.25
N ASN A 17 -5.54 -1.94 -23.75
CA ASN A 17 -4.27 -1.21 -23.63
C ASN A 17 -3.90 -0.96 -22.16
N MET A 18 -4.87 -0.67 -21.28
CA MET A 18 -4.58 -0.57 -19.85
C MET A 18 -4.16 -1.89 -19.22
N MET A 19 -4.77 -3.02 -19.62
CA MET A 19 -4.34 -4.35 -19.17
C MET A 19 -2.89 -4.61 -19.60
N LEU A 20 -2.51 -4.29 -20.84
CA LEU A 20 -1.14 -4.43 -21.34
C LEU A 20 -0.16 -3.52 -20.59
N ALA A 21 -0.53 -2.27 -20.31
CA ALA A 21 0.28 -1.35 -19.51
C ALA A 21 0.53 -1.92 -18.09
N MET A 22 -0.52 -2.45 -17.46
CA MET A 22 -0.43 -3.07 -16.13
C MET A 22 0.45 -4.31 -16.12
N VAL A 23 0.33 -5.19 -17.11
CA VAL A 23 1.18 -6.38 -17.21
C VAL A 23 2.64 -5.96 -17.40
N LYS A 24 2.94 -4.99 -18.27
CA LYS A 24 4.32 -4.56 -18.53
C LYS A 24 5.01 -3.96 -17.30
N ILE A 25 4.27 -3.27 -16.43
CA ILE A 25 4.83 -2.67 -15.21
C ILE A 25 4.90 -3.63 -14.01
N THR A 26 4.09 -4.70 -13.99
CA THR A 26 3.99 -5.64 -12.85
C THR A 26 4.64 -7.00 -13.09
N ALA A 27 4.86 -7.40 -14.34
CA ALA A 27 5.50 -8.67 -14.65
C ALA A 27 6.96 -8.67 -14.16
N PRO A 28 7.44 -9.78 -13.57
CA PRO A 28 8.86 -9.97 -13.29
C PRO A 28 9.65 -9.81 -14.59
N SER A 29 10.66 -8.95 -14.57
CA SER A 29 11.49 -8.66 -15.72
C SER A 29 12.86 -8.18 -15.26
N GLU A 30 13.89 -8.61 -15.98
CA GLU A 30 15.28 -8.16 -15.79
C GLU A 30 15.55 -6.80 -16.46
N GLU A 31 14.61 -6.30 -17.29
CA GLU A 31 14.72 -4.99 -17.92
C GLU A 31 14.77 -3.90 -16.83
N PRO A 32 15.62 -2.86 -16.98
CA PRO A 32 15.64 -1.72 -16.07
C PRO A 32 14.27 -1.04 -15.95
N ALA A 33 13.95 -0.49 -14.78
CA ALA A 33 12.64 0.11 -14.50
C ALA A 33 12.26 1.18 -15.53
N GLU A 34 13.20 2.03 -15.93
CA GLU A 34 12.98 3.11 -16.91
C GLU A 34 12.44 2.58 -18.25
N GLN A 35 13.02 1.49 -18.76
CA GLN A 35 12.59 0.90 -20.03
C GLN A 35 11.20 0.28 -19.91
N ARG A 36 10.92 -0.41 -18.80
CA ARG A 36 9.59 -1.01 -18.55
C ARG A 36 8.52 0.06 -18.41
N ILE A 37 8.81 1.14 -17.69
CA ILE A 37 7.91 2.29 -17.51
C ILE A 37 7.66 2.96 -18.86
N ALA A 38 8.69 3.19 -19.67
CA ALA A 38 8.54 3.78 -21.01
C ALA A 38 7.67 2.91 -21.93
N ALA A 39 7.89 1.59 -21.93
CA ALA A 39 7.08 0.65 -22.70
C ALA A 39 5.62 0.62 -22.24
N ALA A 40 5.38 0.63 -20.92
CA ALA A 40 4.04 0.69 -20.36
C ALA A 40 3.33 2.01 -20.69
N ASP A 41 4.07 3.13 -20.71
CA ASP A 41 3.54 4.46 -21.02
C ASP A 41 3.02 4.57 -22.47
N VAL A 42 3.60 3.81 -23.41
CA VAL A 42 3.07 3.71 -24.79
C VAL A 42 1.64 3.16 -24.79
N PHE A 43 1.39 2.08 -24.05
CA PHE A 43 0.05 1.50 -23.95
C PHE A 43 -0.91 2.43 -23.20
N TYR A 44 -0.45 3.06 -22.11
CA TYR A 44 -1.21 4.06 -21.37
C TYR A 44 -1.66 5.23 -22.28
N LYS A 45 -0.75 5.82 -23.06
CA LYS A 45 -1.04 6.91 -24.00
C LYS A 45 -2.04 6.50 -25.07
N ARG A 46 -1.92 5.29 -25.62
CA ARG A 46 -2.90 4.73 -26.57
C ARG A 46 -4.28 4.60 -25.93
N ALA A 47 -4.33 4.07 -24.70
CA ALA A 47 -5.58 3.92 -23.97
C ALA A 47 -6.27 5.26 -23.71
N LEU A 48 -5.50 6.28 -23.33
CA LEU A 48 -5.98 7.65 -23.14
C LEU A 48 -6.52 8.27 -24.45
N GLY A 49 -5.82 8.08 -25.57
CA GLY A 49 -6.29 8.54 -26.89
C GLY A 49 -7.57 7.84 -27.37
N LEU A 50 -7.81 6.61 -26.90
CA LEU A 50 -9.00 5.83 -27.25
C LEU A 50 -10.23 6.20 -26.41
N CYS A 51 -10.05 6.35 -25.10
CA CYS A 51 -11.13 6.48 -24.11
C CYS A 51 -11.24 7.86 -23.44
N GLY A 52 -10.35 8.82 -23.73
CA GLY A 52 -10.26 10.08 -22.99
C GLY A 52 -11.57 10.90 -22.97
N LYS A 53 -12.40 10.81 -24.01
CA LYS A 53 -13.70 11.50 -24.05
C LYS A 53 -14.78 10.74 -23.26
N GLU A 54 -14.68 9.42 -23.25
CA GLU A 54 -15.59 8.50 -22.57
C GLU A 54 -15.36 8.48 -21.05
N MET A 55 -14.15 8.82 -20.59
CA MET A 55 -13.79 8.94 -19.16
C MET A 55 -14.73 9.85 -18.38
N LEU A 56 -15.11 11.00 -18.96
CA LEU A 56 -15.98 11.98 -18.30
C LEU A 56 -17.46 11.60 -18.35
N ARG A 57 -17.84 10.66 -19.22
CA ARG A 57 -19.23 10.24 -19.41
C ARG A 57 -19.65 9.14 -18.44
N GLY A 58 -18.74 8.23 -18.09
CA GLY A 58 -18.99 7.20 -17.06
C GLY A 58 -20.16 6.25 -17.40
N THR A 59 -20.36 5.91 -18.68
CA THR A 59 -21.61 5.30 -19.16
C THR A 59 -21.62 3.78 -19.24
N THR A 60 -20.50 3.08 -19.05
CA THR A 60 -20.47 1.61 -19.14
C THR A 60 -19.54 0.99 -18.09
N VAL A 61 -19.77 -0.29 -17.79
CA VAL A 61 -18.95 -1.07 -16.84
C VAL A 61 -17.49 -1.11 -17.30
N GLU A 62 -17.25 -1.22 -18.62
CA GLU A 62 -15.90 -1.22 -19.18
C GLU A 62 -15.17 0.11 -18.93
N VAL A 63 -15.86 1.25 -18.94
CA VAL A 63 -15.26 2.54 -18.59
C VAL A 63 -14.86 2.56 -17.12
N VAL A 64 -15.70 2.02 -16.22
CA VAL A 64 -15.35 1.90 -14.80
C VAL A 64 -14.10 1.03 -14.63
N GLN A 65 -14.06 -0.15 -15.26
CA GLN A 65 -12.91 -1.05 -15.23
C GLN A 65 -11.64 -0.39 -15.79
N TYR A 66 -11.78 0.35 -16.89
CA TYR A 66 -10.68 1.14 -17.48
C TYR A 66 -10.14 2.18 -16.50
N LEU A 67 -11.02 2.96 -15.87
CA LEU A 67 -10.63 3.98 -14.88
C LEU A 67 -9.96 3.34 -13.65
N LEU A 68 -10.45 2.19 -13.19
CA LEU A 68 -9.84 1.46 -12.08
C LEU A 68 -8.42 0.97 -12.40
N LEU A 69 -8.20 0.39 -13.58
CA LEU A 69 -6.86 -0.01 -14.02
C LEU A 69 -5.94 1.19 -14.24
N MET A 70 -6.47 2.28 -14.80
CA MET A 70 -5.74 3.52 -14.98
C MET A 70 -5.29 4.13 -13.65
N GLY A 71 -6.17 4.14 -12.64
CA GLY A 71 -5.82 4.55 -11.29
C GLY A 71 -4.72 3.69 -10.67
N GLN A 72 -4.81 2.37 -10.80
CA GLN A 72 -3.77 1.45 -10.31
C GLN A 72 -2.43 1.61 -11.03
N TYR A 73 -2.45 1.82 -12.34
CA TYR A 73 -1.24 2.11 -13.11
C TYR A 73 -0.58 3.39 -12.60
N MET A 74 -1.37 4.45 -12.38
CA MET A 74 -0.84 5.73 -11.90
C MET A 74 -0.25 5.64 -10.48
N GLN A 75 -0.78 4.78 -9.61
CA GLN A 75 -0.21 4.52 -8.27
C GLN A 75 1.24 4.01 -8.34
N GLY A 76 1.54 3.18 -9.34
CA GLY A 76 2.89 2.67 -9.59
C GLY A 76 3.80 3.65 -10.35
N THR A 77 3.42 4.92 -10.50
CA THR A 77 4.18 5.93 -11.25
C THR A 77 4.28 7.24 -10.45
N GLN A 78 5.02 8.22 -10.95
CA GLN A 78 5.13 9.56 -10.35
C GLN A 78 3.83 10.42 -10.45
N LYS A 79 2.67 9.81 -10.73
CA LYS A 79 1.39 10.48 -10.97
C LYS A 79 0.35 10.19 -9.88
N SER A 80 0.77 10.06 -8.62
CA SER A 80 -0.08 9.65 -7.49
C SER A 80 -1.30 10.58 -7.28
N VAL A 81 -1.15 11.89 -7.44
CA VAL A 81 -2.25 12.87 -7.36
C VAL A 81 -3.28 12.65 -8.47
N GLN A 82 -2.82 12.32 -9.69
CA GLN A 82 -3.72 11.98 -10.80
C GLN A 82 -4.45 10.66 -10.54
N ALA A 83 -3.79 9.70 -9.88
CA ALA A 83 -4.42 8.43 -9.49
C ALA A 83 -5.66 8.66 -8.62
N TRP A 84 -5.60 9.58 -7.64
CA TRP A 84 -6.74 9.96 -6.81
C TRP A 84 -7.90 10.53 -7.64
N THR A 85 -7.58 11.42 -8.58
CA THR A 85 -8.59 12.05 -9.45
C THR A 85 -9.28 11.02 -10.34
N VAL A 86 -8.51 10.16 -11.01
CA VAL A 86 -9.04 9.09 -11.85
C VAL A 86 -9.88 8.12 -11.02
N HIS A 87 -9.48 7.85 -9.79
CA HIS A 87 -10.26 7.02 -8.90
C HIS A 87 -11.61 7.65 -8.53
N GLY A 88 -11.64 8.94 -8.21
CA GLY A 88 -12.90 9.66 -7.96
C GLY A 88 -13.86 9.59 -9.16
N LEU A 89 -13.33 9.65 -10.39
CA LEU A 89 -14.12 9.43 -11.60
C LEU A 89 -14.69 8.00 -11.69
N ALA A 90 -13.89 6.99 -11.35
CA ALA A 90 -14.33 5.59 -11.34
C ALA A 90 -15.48 5.36 -10.35
N VAL A 91 -15.36 5.92 -9.14
CA VAL A 91 -16.40 5.86 -8.10
C VAL A 91 -17.69 6.53 -8.58
N LYS A 92 -17.58 7.75 -9.12
CA LYS A 92 -18.73 8.48 -9.64
C LYS A 92 -19.44 7.72 -10.77
N ALA A 93 -18.68 7.16 -11.71
CA ALA A 93 -19.22 6.35 -12.79
C ALA A 93 -19.91 5.06 -12.25
N ALA A 94 -19.31 4.40 -11.26
CA ALA A 94 -19.91 3.23 -10.62
C ALA A 94 -21.24 3.56 -9.90
N LEU A 95 -21.33 4.72 -9.25
CA LEU A 95 -22.56 5.22 -8.64
C LEU A 95 -23.63 5.52 -9.70
N GLN A 96 -23.26 6.23 -10.77
CA GLN A 96 -24.15 6.59 -11.88
C GLN A 96 -24.75 5.36 -12.57
N LEU A 97 -23.98 4.28 -12.70
CA LEU A 97 -24.44 3.01 -13.28
C LEU A 97 -25.28 2.16 -12.32
N GLY A 98 -25.43 2.57 -11.06
CA GLY A 98 -26.15 1.81 -10.06
C GLY A 98 -25.44 0.51 -9.64
N LEU A 99 -24.11 0.42 -9.80
CA LEU A 99 -23.37 -0.82 -9.51
C LEU A 99 -23.48 -1.25 -8.03
N HIS A 100 -23.74 -0.30 -7.14
CA HIS A 100 -23.96 -0.52 -5.70
C HIS A 100 -25.34 -1.12 -5.37
N SER A 101 -26.29 -1.08 -6.30
CA SER A 101 -27.70 -1.46 -6.07
C SER A 101 -28.00 -2.86 -6.59
N LYS A 102 -28.47 -3.73 -5.69
CA LYS A 102 -29.01 -5.06 -6.07
C LYS A 102 -30.21 -4.91 -7.01
N ASP A 103 -31.04 -3.89 -6.79
CA ASP A 103 -32.25 -3.63 -7.55
C ASP A 103 -31.96 -3.19 -8.98
N ALA A 104 -31.01 -2.26 -9.15
CA ALA A 104 -30.53 -1.86 -10.47
C ALA A 104 -29.90 -3.04 -11.23
N SER A 105 -29.35 -4.01 -10.50
CA SER A 105 -28.72 -5.19 -11.09
C SER A 105 -29.72 -6.30 -11.44
N ARG A 106 -30.99 -6.26 -11.00
CA ARG A 106 -31.98 -7.36 -11.14
C ARG A 106 -32.20 -7.80 -12.59
N VAL A 107 -32.18 -6.85 -13.52
CA VAL A 107 -32.48 -7.05 -14.95
C VAL A 107 -31.38 -7.80 -15.72
N PHE A 108 -30.19 -7.93 -15.15
CA PHE A 108 -29.05 -8.54 -15.82
C PHE A 108 -28.94 -10.06 -15.57
N SER A 109 -28.20 -10.75 -16.45
CA SER A 109 -27.87 -12.16 -16.29
C SER A 109 -27.05 -12.41 -15.01
N PRO A 110 -27.04 -13.64 -14.46
CA PRO A 110 -26.23 -13.97 -13.28
C PRO A 110 -24.74 -13.62 -13.46
N GLN A 111 -24.18 -13.89 -14.63
CA GLN A 111 -22.80 -13.53 -14.96
C GLN A 111 -22.55 -12.01 -14.94
N GLU A 112 -23.42 -11.23 -15.57
CA GLU A 112 -23.28 -9.77 -15.62
C GLU A 112 -23.49 -9.14 -14.22
N LYS A 113 -24.40 -9.70 -13.40
CA LYS A 113 -24.55 -9.33 -11.99
C LYS A 113 -23.25 -9.52 -11.22
N GLU A 114 -22.56 -10.64 -11.43
CA GLU A 114 -21.28 -10.93 -10.79
C GLU A 114 -20.18 -9.96 -11.24
N ILE A 115 -20.08 -9.68 -12.55
CA ILE A 115 -19.13 -8.69 -13.09
C ILE A 115 -19.36 -7.30 -12.48
N ARG A 116 -20.62 -6.86 -12.39
CA ARG A 116 -21.00 -5.57 -11.80
C ARG A 116 -20.67 -5.52 -10.32
N LYS A 117 -20.99 -6.57 -9.57
CA LYS A 117 -20.68 -6.71 -8.14
C LYS A 117 -19.17 -6.68 -7.89
N ARG A 118 -18.37 -7.40 -8.66
CA ARG A 118 -16.89 -7.38 -8.56
C ARG A 118 -16.32 -6.00 -8.91
N THR A 119 -16.80 -5.39 -10.00
CA THR A 119 -16.38 -4.04 -10.41
C THR A 119 -16.72 -2.99 -9.35
N CYS A 120 -17.92 -3.09 -8.77
CA CYS A 120 -18.33 -2.33 -7.60
C CYS A 120 -17.32 -2.55 -6.45
N SER A 121 -17.12 -3.77 -5.99
CA SER A 121 -16.18 -4.05 -4.90
C SER A 121 -14.75 -3.53 -5.15
N CYS A 122 -14.26 -3.53 -6.39
CA CYS A 122 -12.98 -2.89 -6.72
C CYS A 122 -13.01 -1.35 -6.55
N ALA A 123 -14.10 -0.69 -6.96
CA ALA A 123 -14.28 0.75 -6.82
C ALA A 123 -14.48 1.19 -5.36
N TYR A 124 -15.32 0.48 -4.59
CA TYR A 124 -15.71 0.88 -3.23
C TYR A 124 -14.83 0.26 -2.13
N ASN A 125 -14.52 -1.05 -2.23
CA ASN A 125 -13.97 -1.81 -1.11
C ASN A 125 -12.45 -2.03 -1.16
N SER A 126 -11.87 -2.34 -2.32
CA SER A 126 -10.67 -3.18 -2.34
C SER A 126 -9.37 -2.62 -2.93
N LEU A 127 -9.32 -1.53 -3.70
CA LEU A 127 -8.03 -1.16 -4.33
C LEU A 127 -7.68 0.32 -4.48
N SER A 128 -8.60 1.25 -4.24
CA SER A 128 -8.25 2.65 -4.49
C SER A 128 -8.85 3.64 -3.50
N ALA A 129 -10.14 3.63 -3.14
CA ALA A 129 -10.66 4.67 -2.24
C ALA A 129 -10.01 4.63 -0.85
N ARG A 130 -10.02 3.45 -0.22
CA ARG A 130 -9.54 3.25 1.16
C ARG A 130 -8.02 3.13 1.25
N ALA A 131 -7.42 2.40 0.31
CA ALA A 131 -5.96 2.30 0.21
C ALA A 131 -5.33 3.67 -0.11
N LEU A 132 -5.88 4.44 -1.06
CA LEU A 132 -5.40 5.80 -1.34
C LEU A 132 -5.74 6.78 -0.22
N SER A 133 -6.89 6.64 0.45
CA SER A 133 -7.22 7.45 1.63
C SER A 133 -6.16 7.28 2.71
N MET A 134 -5.77 6.03 3.01
CA MET A 134 -4.67 5.74 3.94
C MET A 134 -3.33 6.25 3.43
N THR A 135 -2.96 6.00 2.17
CA THR A 135 -1.61 6.34 1.67
C THR A 135 -1.44 7.82 1.36
N LEU A 136 -2.50 8.53 0.98
CA LEU A 136 -2.47 9.95 0.63
C LEU A 136 -2.98 10.86 1.76
N GLY A 137 -3.39 10.30 2.91
CA GLY A 137 -3.93 11.07 4.03
C GLY A 137 -5.24 11.79 3.70
N ARG A 138 -6.05 11.25 2.78
CA ARG A 138 -7.29 11.88 2.32
C ARG A 138 -8.51 11.25 2.99
N PRO A 139 -9.62 11.98 3.15
CA PRO A 139 -10.87 11.38 3.61
C PRO A 139 -11.39 10.31 2.65
N ALA A 140 -12.05 9.30 3.20
CA ALA A 140 -12.69 8.28 2.40
C ALA A 140 -13.82 8.89 1.57
N ALA A 141 -13.77 8.70 0.25
CA ALA A 141 -14.76 9.29 -0.66
C ALA A 141 -16.17 8.67 -0.52
N ILE A 142 -16.30 7.50 0.12
CA ILE A 142 -17.56 6.76 0.18
C ILE A 142 -17.76 6.23 1.60
N PRO A 143 -18.90 6.55 2.25
CA PRO A 143 -19.26 5.98 3.54
C PRO A 143 -19.45 4.47 3.46
N ASP A 144 -19.09 3.75 4.54
CA ASP A 144 -19.29 2.30 4.60
C ASP A 144 -20.76 1.89 4.48
N SER A 145 -21.68 2.77 4.90
CA SER A 145 -23.13 2.57 4.81
C SER A 145 -23.65 2.36 3.37
N PHE A 146 -22.87 2.76 2.35
CA PHE A 146 -23.21 2.58 0.94
C PHE A 146 -22.77 1.20 0.40
N VAL A 147 -21.93 0.48 1.14
CA VAL A 147 -21.41 -0.83 0.76
C VAL A 147 -22.30 -1.94 1.32
N ARG A 148 -23.39 -2.24 0.62
CA ARG A 148 -24.39 -3.25 1.06
C ARG A 148 -24.46 -4.49 0.17
N LEU A 149 -23.57 -4.61 -0.80
CA LEU A 149 -23.51 -5.79 -1.65
C LEU A 149 -22.91 -6.98 -0.89
N ASP A 150 -23.43 -8.16 -1.20
CA ASP A 150 -22.88 -9.42 -0.71
C ASP A 150 -21.49 -9.67 -1.32
N LEU A 151 -20.74 -10.59 -0.74
CA LEU A 151 -19.43 -10.96 -1.27
C LEU A 151 -19.56 -11.62 -2.67
N PRO A 152 -18.60 -11.37 -3.57
CA PRO A 152 -18.42 -12.12 -4.82
C PRO A 152 -18.45 -13.64 -4.65
N THR A 153 -19.01 -14.34 -5.63
CA THR A 153 -19.17 -15.81 -5.63
C THR A 153 -18.59 -16.43 -6.90
N ASN A 154 -18.26 -17.72 -6.84
CA ASN A 154 -17.74 -18.49 -7.97
C ASN A 154 -18.82 -18.92 -8.97
N ASP A 155 -20.09 -18.90 -8.56
CA ASP A 155 -21.22 -19.33 -9.39
C ASP A 155 -21.48 -18.37 -10.54
N ILE A 156 -20.76 -18.57 -11.64
CA ILE A 156 -21.10 -18.05 -12.96
C ILE A 156 -21.91 -19.15 -13.67
N ASN A 157 -23.02 -19.58 -13.07
CA ASN A 157 -23.96 -20.48 -13.72
C ASN A 157 -24.73 -19.67 -14.77
N GLY A 158 -24.15 -19.57 -15.95
CA GLY A 158 -24.83 -19.15 -17.18
C GLY A 158 -24.58 -20.19 -18.25
N ASP A 159 -25.63 -20.57 -18.99
CA ASP A 159 -25.61 -21.45 -20.17
C ASP A 159 -24.81 -20.85 -21.36
N GLY A 160 -23.67 -20.23 -21.08
CA GLY A 160 -22.74 -19.72 -22.09
C GLY A 160 -21.80 -20.83 -22.57
N PRO A 161 -21.26 -20.71 -23.79
CA PRO A 161 -20.31 -21.70 -24.30
C PRO A 161 -19.14 -21.82 -23.34
N THR A 162 -18.77 -23.06 -23.03
CA THR A 162 -17.65 -23.46 -22.17
C THR A 162 -16.35 -23.00 -22.81
N GLU A 163 -16.02 -21.72 -22.68
CA GLU A 163 -14.70 -21.21 -23.03
C GLU A 163 -13.71 -21.93 -22.10
N ILE A 164 -12.72 -22.58 -22.70
CA ILE A 164 -11.62 -23.22 -21.96
C ILE A 164 -11.03 -22.13 -21.06
N PRO A 165 -11.12 -22.25 -19.73
CA PRO A 165 -10.67 -21.19 -18.87
C PRO A 165 -9.15 -21.07 -19.04
N ILE A 166 -8.69 -19.84 -19.30
CA ILE A 166 -7.26 -19.48 -19.48
C ILE A 166 -6.42 -19.87 -18.25
N VAL A 167 -7.10 -20.03 -17.11
CA VAL A 167 -6.54 -20.38 -15.80
C VAL A 167 -7.32 -21.59 -15.26
N ASP A 168 -6.67 -22.50 -14.56
CA ASP A 168 -7.35 -23.67 -14.00
C ASP A 168 -8.46 -23.27 -12.98
N SER A 169 -9.50 -24.10 -12.89
CA SER A 169 -10.69 -23.83 -12.07
C SER A 169 -10.35 -23.59 -10.59
N LYS A 170 -9.34 -24.29 -10.06
CA LYS A 170 -8.92 -24.15 -8.66
C LYS A 170 -8.27 -22.78 -8.43
N THR A 171 -7.39 -22.34 -9.31
CA THR A 171 -6.79 -20.99 -9.24
C THR A 171 -7.84 -19.90 -9.40
N PHE A 172 -8.84 -20.08 -10.28
CA PHE A 172 -9.95 -19.14 -10.40
C PHE A 172 -10.74 -19.02 -9.08
N GLN A 173 -11.13 -20.15 -8.48
CA GLN A 173 -11.82 -20.17 -7.18
C GLN A 173 -10.99 -19.47 -6.09
N MET A 174 -9.70 -19.78 -6.00
CA MET A 174 -8.79 -19.15 -5.05
C MET A 174 -8.73 -17.62 -5.27
N SER A 175 -8.72 -17.14 -6.51
CA SER A 175 -8.68 -15.70 -6.78
C SER A 175 -9.90 -14.95 -6.22
N VAL A 176 -11.08 -15.56 -6.23
CA VAL A 176 -12.32 -14.99 -5.67
C VAL A 176 -12.28 -15.01 -4.14
N GLU A 177 -11.80 -16.11 -3.54
CA GLU A 177 -11.62 -16.22 -2.08
C GLU A 177 -10.59 -15.19 -1.56
N PHE A 178 -9.48 -15.00 -2.28
CA PHE A 178 -8.49 -13.96 -2.00
C PHE A 178 -9.10 -12.55 -2.09
N PHE A 179 -9.92 -12.31 -3.12
CA PHE A 179 -10.61 -11.02 -3.29
C PHE A 179 -11.59 -10.75 -2.14
N ASN A 180 -12.37 -11.74 -1.73
CA ASN A 180 -13.28 -11.65 -0.59
C ASN A 180 -12.52 -11.39 0.73
N SER A 181 -11.43 -12.12 0.96
CA SER A 181 -10.57 -11.93 2.13
C SER A 181 -9.98 -10.52 2.17
N THR A 182 -9.58 -9.98 1.01
CA THR A 182 -9.08 -8.61 0.88
C THR A 182 -10.18 -7.57 1.18
N ILE A 183 -11.39 -7.75 0.65
CA ILE A 183 -12.53 -6.86 0.92
C ILE A 183 -12.78 -6.78 2.42
N LEU A 184 -12.83 -7.92 3.10
CA LEU A 184 -13.08 -7.98 4.54
C LEU A 184 -11.95 -7.33 5.36
N LEU A 185 -10.69 -7.52 4.96
CA LEU A 185 -9.56 -6.86 5.60
C LEU A 185 -9.63 -5.33 5.44
N TYR A 186 -10.01 -4.86 4.25
CA TYR A 186 -10.08 -3.42 3.96
C TYR A 186 -11.29 -2.74 4.62
N LYS A 187 -12.33 -3.48 4.99
CA LYS A 187 -13.36 -2.98 5.92
C LYS A 187 -12.75 -2.65 7.28
N GLN A 188 -11.86 -3.50 7.80
CA GLN A 188 -11.16 -3.21 9.06
C GLN A 188 -10.22 -2.02 8.92
N LEU A 189 -9.54 -1.88 7.78
CA LEU A 189 -8.75 -0.68 7.47
C LEU A 189 -9.58 0.60 7.56
N PHE A 190 -10.78 0.62 6.99
CA PHE A 190 -11.66 1.77 7.09
C PHE A 190 -12.03 2.08 8.56
N ASN A 191 -12.43 1.07 9.32
CA ASN A 191 -12.78 1.25 10.75
C ASN A 191 -11.60 1.80 11.56
N ILE A 192 -10.38 1.35 11.26
CA ILE A 192 -9.16 1.83 11.93
C ILE A 192 -8.90 3.31 11.62
N VAL A 193 -9.01 3.70 10.35
CA VAL A 193 -8.85 5.10 9.91
C VAL A 193 -9.93 6.01 10.51
N ASP A 194 -11.16 5.51 10.63
CA ASP A 194 -12.26 6.23 11.26
C ASP A 194 -11.98 6.45 12.76
N LEU A 195 -11.73 5.38 13.51
CA LEU A 195 -11.63 5.40 14.97
C LEU A 195 -10.33 6.02 15.52
N LEU A 196 -9.21 5.91 14.81
CA LEU A 196 -7.90 6.33 15.30
C LEU A 196 -7.32 7.54 14.57
N TYR A 197 -7.84 7.87 13.38
CA TYR A 197 -7.31 8.93 12.53
C TYR A 197 -8.38 9.96 12.12
N GLY A 198 -9.61 9.87 12.65
CA GLY A 198 -10.68 10.85 12.39
C GLY A 198 -10.97 11.01 10.88
N GLN A 199 -10.90 9.91 10.13
CA GLN A 199 -11.00 9.90 8.67
C GLN A 199 -10.01 10.81 7.94
N ASN A 200 -8.87 11.14 8.55
CA ASN A 200 -7.90 12.11 8.04
C ASN A 200 -8.50 13.51 7.78
N LEU A 201 -9.54 13.91 8.53
CA LEU A 201 -10.14 15.23 8.41
C LEU A 201 -9.32 16.32 9.11
N GLY A 202 -8.59 15.96 10.18
CA GLY A 202 -7.78 16.90 10.95
C GLY A 202 -8.60 17.94 11.72
N CYS A 203 -9.91 17.72 11.92
CA CYS A 203 -10.79 18.63 12.64
C CYS A 203 -10.88 18.31 14.14
N ASP A 204 -10.74 17.04 14.50
CA ASP A 204 -10.92 16.56 15.87
C ASP A 204 -9.56 16.45 16.60
N PRO A 205 -9.52 16.64 17.93
CA PRO A 205 -8.32 16.38 18.70
C PRO A 205 -7.93 14.90 18.60
N PRO A 206 -6.63 14.57 18.63
CA PRO A 206 -6.19 13.17 18.67
C PRO A 206 -6.79 12.44 19.88
N PRO A 207 -7.19 11.16 19.74
CA PRO A 207 -7.75 10.40 20.85
C PRO A 207 -6.73 10.28 21.99
N THR A 208 -7.20 10.25 23.23
CA THR A 208 -6.37 10.00 24.44
C THR A 208 -5.75 8.60 24.41
N VAL A 209 -4.73 8.32 25.23
CA VAL A 209 -4.12 6.98 25.33
C VAL A 209 -5.18 5.93 25.66
N SER A 210 -6.09 6.22 26.59
CA SER A 210 -7.15 5.30 27.00
C SER A 210 -8.11 4.97 25.85
N GLU A 211 -8.61 5.98 25.14
CA GLU A 211 -9.49 5.80 23.98
C GLU A 211 -8.78 5.04 22.85
N SER A 212 -7.53 5.39 22.57
CA SER A 212 -6.72 4.71 21.56
C SER A 212 -6.59 3.22 21.87
N VAL A 213 -6.29 2.87 23.12
CA VAL A 213 -6.15 1.47 23.52
C VAL A 213 -7.50 0.73 23.45
N GLY A 214 -8.60 1.38 23.84
CA GLY A 214 -9.95 0.83 23.68
C GLY A 214 -10.28 0.49 22.22
N HIS A 215 -10.03 1.45 21.30
CA HIS A 215 -10.21 1.23 19.87
C HIS A 215 -9.28 0.14 19.32
N ILE A 216 -8.02 0.10 19.78
CA ILE A 216 -7.04 -0.91 19.38
C ILE A 216 -7.51 -2.32 19.75
N LEU A 217 -7.98 -2.53 20.98
CA LEU A 217 -8.47 -3.83 21.43
C LEU A 217 -9.68 -4.31 20.62
N SER A 218 -10.63 -3.41 20.34
CA SER A 218 -11.80 -3.72 19.51
C SER A 218 -11.39 -4.09 18.09
N ALA A 219 -10.48 -3.33 17.47
CA ALA A 219 -10.00 -3.62 16.12
C ALA A 219 -9.18 -4.92 16.07
N GLU A 220 -8.33 -5.21 17.06
CA GLU A 220 -7.59 -6.48 17.16
C GLU A 220 -8.54 -7.68 17.20
N GLN A 221 -9.65 -7.59 17.95
CA GLN A 221 -10.66 -8.67 17.96
C GLN A 221 -11.24 -8.94 16.56
N HIS A 222 -11.49 -7.88 15.77
CA HIS A 222 -11.94 -8.04 14.40
C HIS A 222 -10.85 -8.62 13.49
N LEU A 223 -9.59 -8.23 13.66
CA LEU A 223 -8.46 -8.78 12.90
C LEU A 223 -8.22 -10.25 13.21
N VAL A 224 -8.34 -10.68 14.47
CA VAL A 224 -8.26 -12.09 14.88
C VAL A 224 -9.42 -12.90 14.29
N THR A 225 -10.64 -12.34 14.29
CA THR A 225 -11.80 -12.97 13.65
C THR A 225 -11.57 -13.14 12.15
N TRP A 226 -11.03 -12.11 11.49
CA TRP A 226 -10.68 -12.17 10.06
C TRP A 226 -9.61 -13.23 9.78
N GLU A 227 -8.53 -13.28 10.57
CA GLU A 227 -7.46 -14.27 10.41
C GLU A 227 -8.00 -15.70 10.54
N LYS A 228 -8.87 -15.96 11.53
CA LYS A 228 -9.51 -17.27 11.71
C LYS A 228 -10.46 -17.66 10.58
N SER A 229 -11.00 -16.67 9.85
CA SER A 229 -11.90 -16.92 8.71
C SER A 229 -11.15 -17.30 7.42
N LEU A 230 -9.82 -17.19 7.38
CA LEU A 230 -9.03 -17.48 6.19
C LEU A 230 -9.04 -18.98 5.84
N PRO A 231 -9.18 -19.33 4.54
CA PRO A 231 -9.00 -20.71 4.08
C PRO A 231 -7.61 -21.26 4.40
N GLN A 232 -7.50 -22.58 4.60
CA GLN A 232 -6.23 -23.25 4.91
C GLN A 232 -5.11 -22.95 3.89
N HIS A 233 -5.47 -22.82 2.61
CA HIS A 233 -4.54 -22.56 1.51
C HIS A 233 -4.24 -21.06 1.30
N MET A 234 -4.68 -20.18 2.21
CA MET A 234 -4.41 -18.73 2.20
C MET A 234 -4.09 -18.18 3.60
N LYS A 235 -3.66 -19.05 4.51
CA LYS A 235 -3.31 -18.64 5.87
C LYS A 235 -2.12 -17.67 5.87
N LEU A 236 -2.07 -16.85 6.92
CA LEU A 236 -0.93 -15.99 7.16
C LEU A 236 0.34 -16.82 7.36
N ILE A 237 1.46 -16.33 6.84
CA ILE A 237 2.72 -17.05 6.81
C ILE A 237 3.85 -16.19 7.38
N THR A 238 4.94 -16.86 7.76
CA THR A 238 6.19 -16.21 8.17
C THR A 238 7.29 -16.48 7.16
N VAL A 239 8.42 -15.77 7.29
CA VAL A 239 9.62 -16.02 6.49
C VAL A 239 10.09 -17.48 6.57
N LYS A 240 9.87 -18.16 7.70
CA LYS A 240 10.22 -19.58 7.87
C LYS A 240 9.42 -20.46 6.90
N ASN A 241 8.10 -20.24 6.81
CA ASN A 241 7.24 -20.98 5.90
C ASN A 241 7.65 -20.79 4.43
N ILE A 242 8.15 -19.60 4.07
CA ILE A 242 8.64 -19.30 2.73
C ILE A 242 9.92 -20.10 2.45
N ARG A 243 10.87 -20.11 3.38
CA ARG A 243 12.15 -20.85 3.27
C ARG A 243 11.94 -22.36 3.22
N ASP A 244 11.02 -22.89 4.03
CA ASP A 244 10.71 -24.32 4.04
C ASP A 244 10.13 -24.79 2.69
N GLY A 245 9.49 -23.88 1.95
CA GLY A 245 8.94 -24.13 0.62
C GLY A 245 9.82 -23.67 -0.55
N SER A 246 10.99 -23.06 -0.31
CA SER A 246 11.81 -22.40 -1.34
C SER A 246 12.70 -23.38 -2.13
N GLY A 247 12.09 -24.44 -2.66
CA GLY A 247 12.71 -25.39 -3.57
C GLY A 247 12.42 -25.07 -5.04
N LYS A 248 12.00 -26.09 -5.78
CA LYS A 248 11.59 -25.96 -7.19
C LYS A 248 10.33 -25.08 -7.31
N MET A 249 10.16 -24.45 -8.48
CA MET A 249 8.95 -23.68 -8.79
C MET A 249 7.70 -24.54 -8.57
N PRO A 250 6.74 -24.09 -7.74
CA PRO A 250 5.50 -24.84 -7.51
C PRO A 250 4.62 -24.88 -8.75
N ASP A 251 3.76 -25.89 -8.85
CA ASP A 251 2.68 -25.92 -9.85
C ASP A 251 1.80 -24.66 -9.74
N PRO A 252 1.14 -24.21 -10.82
CA PRO A 252 0.40 -22.94 -10.83
C PRO A 252 -0.57 -22.76 -9.64
N PRO A 253 -1.41 -23.74 -9.26
CA PRO A 253 -2.29 -23.57 -8.10
C PRO A 253 -1.55 -23.37 -6.78
N GLN A 254 -0.41 -24.05 -6.59
CA GLN A 254 0.41 -23.91 -5.38
C GLN A 254 1.11 -22.56 -5.36
N PHE A 255 1.61 -22.11 -6.50
CA PHE A 255 2.20 -20.78 -6.65
C PHE A 255 1.18 -19.68 -6.30
N PHE A 256 -0.04 -19.75 -6.84
CA PHE A 256 -1.07 -18.75 -6.54
C PHE A 256 -1.55 -18.81 -5.08
N SER A 257 -1.70 -20.00 -4.50
CA SER A 257 -1.97 -20.17 -3.07
C SER A 257 -0.91 -19.46 -2.22
N LEU A 258 0.38 -19.73 -2.46
CA LEU A 258 1.47 -19.09 -1.74
C LEU A 258 1.51 -17.57 -1.97
N LYS A 259 1.29 -17.12 -3.21
CA LYS A 259 1.22 -15.71 -3.58
C LYS A 259 0.11 -14.98 -2.83
N PHE A 260 -1.09 -15.58 -2.75
CA PHE A 260 -2.19 -15.01 -2.00
C PHE A 260 -1.90 -14.95 -0.50
N SER A 261 -1.30 -15.99 0.08
CA SER A 261 -0.83 -16.00 1.48
C SER A 261 0.19 -14.88 1.76
N VAL A 262 1.20 -14.71 0.90
CA VAL A 262 2.20 -13.63 1.02
C VAL A 262 1.52 -12.27 1.00
N ILE A 263 0.66 -12.01 0.01
CA ILE A 263 0.01 -10.70 -0.15
C ILE A 263 -0.94 -10.41 1.01
N LEU A 264 -1.73 -11.38 1.47
CA LEU A 264 -2.61 -11.22 2.63
C LEU A 264 -1.82 -10.98 3.91
N THR A 265 -0.70 -11.69 4.09
CA THR A 265 0.20 -11.49 5.23
C THR A 265 0.76 -10.07 5.24
N LEU A 266 1.32 -9.59 4.13
CA LEU A 266 1.88 -8.24 4.06
C LEU A 266 0.81 -7.17 4.32
N ARG A 267 -0.41 -7.35 3.79
CA ARG A 267 -1.53 -6.44 4.06
C ARG A 267 -1.97 -6.46 5.51
N TYR A 268 -2.03 -7.63 6.13
CA TYR A 268 -2.38 -7.80 7.54
C TYR A 268 -1.33 -7.14 8.45
N LEU A 269 -0.05 -7.42 8.24
CA LEU A 269 1.05 -6.82 9.00
C LEU A 269 1.05 -5.30 8.87
N HIS A 270 0.85 -4.79 7.64
CA HIS A 270 0.73 -3.34 7.42
C HIS A 270 -0.48 -2.74 8.15
N LEU A 271 -1.61 -3.45 8.17
CA LEU A 271 -2.79 -2.98 8.88
C LEU A 271 -2.59 -2.97 10.41
N ARG A 272 -1.86 -3.94 10.96
CA ARG A 272 -1.45 -3.93 12.37
C ARG A 272 -0.48 -2.79 12.69
N ILE A 273 0.45 -2.49 11.78
CA ILE A 273 1.29 -1.29 11.92
C ILE A 273 0.39 -0.05 12.01
N LEU A 274 -0.55 0.13 11.08
CA LEU A 274 -1.48 1.26 11.08
C LEU A 274 -2.29 1.33 12.39
N LEU A 275 -2.72 0.18 12.91
CA LEU A 275 -3.50 0.08 14.15
C LEU A 275 -2.71 0.56 15.38
N HIS A 276 -1.47 0.10 15.52
CA HIS A 276 -0.67 0.35 16.72
C HIS A 276 0.22 1.59 16.65
N ARG A 277 0.45 2.14 15.45
CA ARG A 277 1.28 3.33 15.23
C ARG A 277 0.87 4.56 16.04
N PRO A 278 -0.41 4.87 16.30
CA PRO A 278 -0.78 6.05 17.11
C PRO A 278 -0.15 6.04 18.50
N ILE A 279 0.02 4.86 19.11
CA ILE A 279 0.70 4.71 20.39
C ILE A 279 2.20 4.99 20.26
N LEU A 280 2.85 4.51 19.20
CA LEU A 280 4.26 4.85 18.93
C LEU A 280 4.45 6.36 18.74
N VAL A 281 3.53 7.03 18.04
CA VAL A 281 3.56 8.50 17.88
C VAL A 281 3.48 9.20 19.24
N LYS A 282 2.63 8.73 20.16
CA LYS A 282 2.56 9.27 21.53
C LYS A 282 3.84 9.08 22.33
N PHE A 283 4.52 7.93 22.18
CA PHE A 283 5.85 7.74 22.76
C PHE A 283 6.88 8.71 22.18
N LEU A 284 6.84 8.96 20.87
CA LEU A 284 7.70 9.96 20.23
C LEU A 284 7.37 11.39 20.70
N ASP A 285 6.11 11.71 20.91
CA ASP A 285 5.68 13.00 21.46
C ASP A 285 6.16 13.17 22.91
N ALA A 286 6.11 12.11 23.71
CA ALA A 286 6.66 12.11 25.08
C ALA A 286 8.19 12.33 25.12
N CYS A 287 8.91 12.05 24.02
CA CYS A 287 10.34 12.37 23.90
C CYS A 287 10.61 13.86 23.61
N LYS A 288 9.61 14.67 23.25
CA LYS A 288 9.80 16.09 22.89
C LYS A 288 9.97 16.97 24.13
N LYS A 289 10.68 18.09 23.97
CA LYS A 289 10.77 19.15 25.00
C LYS A 289 9.37 19.74 25.24
N GLY A 290 8.82 19.53 26.43
CA GLY A 290 7.44 19.89 26.79
C GLY A 290 6.59 18.70 27.21
N GLY A 291 7.01 17.46 26.88
CA GLY A 291 6.37 16.22 27.30
C GLY A 291 4.91 16.08 26.86
N ILE A 292 4.26 15.03 27.36
CA ILE A 292 2.80 14.89 27.36
C ILE A 292 2.28 15.04 28.79
N ASP A 293 0.97 15.10 28.96
CA ASP A 293 0.36 15.16 30.29
C ASP A 293 0.87 13.99 31.19
N PRO A 294 1.25 14.22 32.46
CA PRO A 294 1.85 13.18 33.32
C PRO A 294 0.94 11.96 33.58
N HIS A 295 -0.38 12.15 33.53
CA HIS A 295 -1.34 11.04 33.66
C HIS A 295 -1.36 10.19 32.40
N GLU A 296 -1.41 10.84 31.22
CA GLU A 296 -1.30 10.18 29.91
C GLU A 296 0.05 9.47 29.76
N GLU A 297 1.15 10.05 30.25
CA GLU A 297 2.48 9.44 30.22
C GLU A 297 2.54 8.15 31.04
N ARG A 298 1.99 8.17 32.26
CA ARG A 298 1.93 6.97 33.11
C ARG A 298 1.09 5.88 32.47
N LEU A 299 -0.05 6.24 31.88
CA LEU A 299 -0.91 5.30 31.18
C LEU A 299 -0.16 4.72 29.96
N LEU A 300 0.49 5.56 29.17
CA LEU A 300 1.28 5.17 28.01
C LEU A 300 2.37 4.15 28.39
N GLN A 301 3.06 4.34 29.51
CA GLN A 301 4.05 3.39 30.03
C GLN A 301 3.41 2.05 30.43
N GLN A 302 2.27 2.08 31.12
CA GLN A 302 1.58 0.89 31.64
C GLN A 302 0.94 0.04 30.54
N ILE A 303 0.27 0.65 29.56
CA ILE A 303 -0.55 -0.07 28.56
C ILE A 303 -0.05 0.10 27.11
N GLY A 304 0.74 1.12 26.82
CA GLY A 304 1.24 1.39 25.47
C GLY A 304 2.39 0.50 25.03
N SER A 305 3.18 -0.03 25.97
CA SER A 305 4.38 -0.83 25.68
C SER A 305 4.08 -2.07 24.82
N ASN A 306 2.97 -2.76 25.11
CA ASN A 306 2.55 -3.92 24.32
C ASN A 306 2.18 -3.53 22.88
N SER A 307 1.50 -2.40 22.70
CA SER A 307 1.15 -1.87 21.38
C SER A 307 2.38 -1.53 20.55
N MET A 308 3.38 -0.89 21.17
CA MET A 308 4.65 -0.58 20.51
C MET A 308 5.40 -1.86 20.08
N ARG A 309 5.44 -2.89 20.95
CA ARG A 309 6.03 -4.20 20.62
C ARG A 309 5.35 -4.87 19.44
N ILE A 310 4.00 -4.86 19.39
CA ILE A 310 3.25 -5.43 18.26
C ILE A 310 3.55 -4.67 16.96
N CYS A 311 3.62 -3.34 17.02
CA CYS A 311 3.97 -2.50 15.87
C CYS A 311 5.38 -2.85 15.33
N MET A 312 6.34 -3.02 16.24
CA MET A 312 7.71 -3.43 15.96
C MET A 312 7.78 -4.82 15.33
N GLU A 313 7.17 -5.84 15.94
CA GLU A 313 7.12 -7.22 15.42
C GLU A 313 6.48 -7.28 14.02
N SER A 314 5.42 -6.49 13.80
CA SER A 314 4.75 -6.42 12.50
C SER A 314 5.64 -5.80 11.41
N ALA A 315 6.40 -4.76 11.77
CA ALA A 315 7.38 -4.13 10.88
C ALA A 315 8.56 -5.06 10.56
N MET A 316 9.08 -5.79 11.57
CA MET A 316 10.13 -6.80 11.37
C MET A 316 9.66 -7.92 10.44
N GLY A 317 8.50 -8.51 10.69
CA GLY A 317 7.95 -9.58 9.85
C GLY A 317 7.72 -9.13 8.40
N THR A 318 7.33 -7.86 8.19
CA THR A 318 7.19 -7.27 6.85
C THR A 318 8.55 -7.20 6.15
N ILE A 319 9.57 -6.68 6.83
CA ILE A 319 10.93 -6.58 6.27
C ILE A 319 11.50 -7.98 6.00
N ASP A 320 11.33 -8.94 6.91
CA ASP A 320 11.86 -10.30 6.73
C ASP A 320 11.27 -11.00 5.50
N ILE A 321 9.94 -10.91 5.30
CA ILE A 321 9.28 -11.50 4.13
C ILE A 321 9.79 -10.86 2.84
N ILE A 322 9.87 -9.52 2.79
CA ILE A 322 10.27 -8.82 1.56
C ILE A 322 11.78 -9.02 1.30
N HIS A 323 12.60 -9.02 2.34
CA HIS A 323 14.05 -9.24 2.25
C HIS A 323 14.38 -10.66 1.74
N GLU A 324 13.56 -11.65 2.08
CA GLU A 324 13.70 -13.01 1.54
C GLU A 324 13.36 -13.07 0.05
N LEU A 325 12.28 -12.40 -0.37
CA LEU A 325 11.71 -12.55 -1.71
C LEU A 325 12.31 -11.63 -2.79
N VAL A 326 12.79 -10.44 -2.42
CA VAL A 326 13.31 -9.45 -3.39
C VAL A 326 14.63 -9.88 -4.05
N PRO A 327 15.63 -10.43 -3.32
CA PRO A 327 16.88 -10.87 -3.93
C PRO A 327 16.77 -12.15 -4.76
N SER A 328 15.64 -12.88 -4.71
CA SER A 328 15.47 -14.16 -5.41
C SER A 328 15.40 -13.98 -6.93
N SER A 329 16.16 -14.77 -7.68
CA SER A 329 16.41 -14.60 -9.12
C SER A 329 15.38 -15.22 -10.06
N GLU A 330 14.32 -15.87 -9.58
CA GLU A 330 13.39 -16.62 -10.45
C GLU A 330 11.91 -16.36 -10.15
N TRP A 331 11.25 -17.31 -9.49
CA TRP A 331 9.82 -17.30 -9.23
C TRP A 331 9.41 -16.64 -7.89
N PRO A 332 10.23 -16.63 -6.80
CA PRO A 332 9.79 -16.10 -5.51
C PRO A 332 9.49 -14.60 -5.55
N LYS A 333 10.22 -13.82 -6.36
CA LYS A 333 9.94 -12.39 -6.57
C LYS A 333 8.52 -12.16 -7.10
N GLY A 334 7.98 -13.12 -7.88
CA GLY A 334 6.61 -13.09 -8.40
C GLY A 334 5.50 -13.21 -7.34
N LEU A 335 5.84 -13.58 -6.10
CA LEU A 335 4.91 -13.69 -4.97
C LEU A 335 4.54 -12.32 -4.38
N LEU A 336 5.40 -11.30 -4.53
CA LEU A 336 5.18 -9.96 -3.96
C LEU A 336 4.09 -9.16 -4.69
N GLY A 337 3.74 -9.56 -5.91
CA GLY A 337 2.81 -8.82 -6.75
C GLY A 337 3.47 -7.56 -7.33
N ALA A 338 2.81 -6.41 -7.19
CA ALA A 338 3.31 -5.16 -7.74
C ALA A 338 4.36 -4.50 -6.82
N TRP A 339 5.49 -4.09 -7.41
CA TRP A 339 6.67 -3.61 -6.67
C TRP A 339 6.40 -2.40 -5.76
N TRP A 340 5.47 -1.51 -6.13
CA TRP A 340 5.18 -0.30 -5.36
C TRP A 340 4.54 -0.60 -4.00
N TYR A 341 3.83 -1.72 -3.86
CA TYR A 341 3.33 -2.14 -2.54
C TYR A 341 4.49 -2.60 -1.65
N SER A 342 5.46 -3.35 -2.20
CA SER A 342 6.66 -3.74 -1.46
C SER A 342 7.47 -2.53 -1.03
N LEU A 343 7.66 -1.55 -1.92
CA LEU A 343 8.28 -0.26 -1.59
C LEU A 343 7.58 0.39 -0.40
N TYR A 344 6.26 0.57 -0.51
CA TYR A 344 5.44 1.23 0.50
C TYR A 344 5.51 0.50 1.85
N TYR A 345 5.33 -0.82 1.87
CA TYR A 345 5.40 -1.61 3.11
C TYR A 345 6.79 -1.61 3.73
N THR A 346 7.86 -1.75 2.94
CA THR A 346 9.24 -1.70 3.44
C THR A 346 9.59 -0.35 4.01
N PHE A 347 9.27 0.75 3.30
CA PHE A 347 9.58 2.10 3.74
C PHE A 347 8.84 2.44 5.04
N HIS A 348 7.54 2.16 5.13
CA HIS A 348 6.76 2.36 6.34
C HIS A 348 7.27 1.54 7.53
N SER A 349 7.60 0.27 7.30
CA SER A 349 8.14 -0.60 8.34
C SER A 349 9.49 -0.08 8.85
N ALA A 350 10.36 0.38 7.96
CA ALA A 350 11.63 0.98 8.36
C ALA A 350 11.44 2.23 9.22
N LEU A 351 10.53 3.14 8.85
CA LEU A 351 10.23 4.33 9.65
C LEU A 351 9.69 3.99 11.04
N VAL A 352 8.83 2.97 11.15
CA VAL A 352 8.33 2.48 12.44
C VAL A 352 9.49 1.98 13.31
N LEU A 353 10.39 1.16 12.75
CA LEU A 353 11.53 0.63 13.51
C LEU A 353 12.52 1.74 13.91
N LEU A 354 12.80 2.71 13.03
CA LEU A 354 13.62 3.87 13.35
C LEU A 354 12.98 4.69 14.49
N GLY A 355 11.65 4.88 14.47
CA GLY A 355 10.90 5.51 15.54
C GLY A 355 10.98 4.74 16.86
N THR A 356 10.84 3.42 16.83
CA THR A 356 10.99 2.56 18.02
C THR A 356 12.41 2.63 18.59
N ILE A 357 13.45 2.62 17.74
CA ILE A 357 14.84 2.80 18.16
C ILE A 357 15.03 4.18 18.80
N TRP A 358 14.44 5.24 18.22
CA TRP A 358 14.51 6.59 18.77
C TRP A 358 13.90 6.68 20.16
N VAL A 359 12.69 6.14 20.35
CA VAL A 359 12.02 6.05 21.66
C VAL A 359 12.91 5.27 22.63
N GLY A 360 13.42 4.11 22.22
CA GLY A 360 14.28 3.29 23.07
C GLY A 360 15.57 3.98 23.54
N LYS A 361 16.13 4.90 22.75
CA LYS A 361 17.34 5.67 23.10
C LYS A 361 17.05 6.90 23.97
N ASN A 362 15.92 7.57 23.75
CA ASN A 362 15.65 8.90 24.32
C ASN A 362 14.57 8.89 25.41
N TYR A 363 13.78 7.83 25.50
CA TYR A 363 12.74 7.65 26.51
C TYR A 363 13.26 6.62 27.53
N GLN A 364 13.60 7.06 28.74
CA GLN A 364 14.06 6.20 29.84
C GLN A 364 12.95 5.91 30.86
N PRO A 365 12.16 4.85 30.68
CA PRO A 365 11.32 4.31 31.75
C PRO A 365 12.02 3.15 32.46
N ALA A 366 11.90 3.12 33.79
CA ALA A 366 12.44 2.08 34.67
C ALA A 366 11.84 0.66 34.44
N THR A 367 10.97 0.48 33.45
CA THR A 367 10.11 -0.72 33.31
C THR A 367 10.11 -1.31 31.90
N ILE A 368 10.73 -0.67 30.90
CA ILE A 368 10.71 -1.22 29.54
C ILE A 368 11.93 -2.13 29.36
N SER A 369 11.66 -3.43 29.26
CA SER A 369 12.61 -4.46 28.82
C SER A 369 12.98 -4.34 27.32
N LEU A 370 13.10 -3.12 26.77
CA LEU A 370 13.40 -2.85 25.36
C LEU A 370 14.89 -3.02 25.04
N SER A 371 15.76 -3.04 26.04
CA SER A 371 17.21 -3.04 25.82
C SER A 371 17.68 -4.24 25.00
N TYR A 372 17.10 -5.43 25.25
CA TYR A 372 17.40 -6.65 24.50
C TYR A 372 16.79 -6.64 23.09
N ASP A 373 15.62 -6.03 22.92
CA ASP A 373 14.95 -5.94 21.62
C ASP A 373 15.66 -4.95 20.69
N ILE A 374 16.16 -3.82 21.19
CA ILE A 374 16.82 -2.77 20.38
C ILE A 374 18.06 -3.30 19.67
N GLU A 375 18.88 -4.16 20.28
CA GLU A 375 20.07 -4.74 19.62
C GLU A 375 19.70 -5.52 18.36
N ASN A 376 18.58 -6.25 18.40
CA ASN A 376 18.05 -6.97 17.24
C ASN A 376 17.47 -6.03 16.17
N LEU A 377 17.09 -4.80 16.53
CA LEU A 377 16.50 -3.82 15.61
C LEU A 377 17.53 -3.10 14.74
N VAL A 378 18.77 -2.95 15.20
CA VAL A 378 19.79 -2.12 14.51
C VAL A 378 20.05 -2.60 13.08
N ALA A 379 19.90 -3.91 12.81
CA ALA A 379 20.11 -4.48 11.49
C ALA A 379 18.96 -4.22 10.50
N TYR A 380 17.74 -3.96 10.96
CA TYR A 380 16.56 -3.90 10.10
C TYR A 380 16.50 -2.69 9.16
N PRO A 381 16.89 -1.46 9.58
CA PRO A 381 17.02 -0.36 8.65
C PRO A 381 17.99 -0.67 7.50
N GLY A 382 19.12 -1.32 7.79
CA GLY A 382 20.07 -1.79 6.78
C GLY A 382 19.45 -2.82 5.82
N ARG A 383 18.67 -3.77 6.33
CA ARG A 383 17.91 -4.72 5.49
C ARG A 383 16.90 -4.01 4.59
N ALA A 384 16.19 -3.00 5.12
CA ALA A 384 15.25 -2.21 4.33
C ALA A 384 15.94 -1.44 3.20
N ILE A 385 17.10 -0.83 3.47
CA ILE A 385 17.93 -0.18 2.44
C ILE A 385 18.35 -1.18 1.36
N ALA A 386 18.80 -2.39 1.76
CA ALA A 386 19.18 -3.44 0.83
C ALA A 386 18.01 -3.97 -0.01
N ILE A 387 16.80 -4.06 0.57
CA ILE A 387 15.57 -4.34 -0.18
C ILE A 387 15.37 -3.29 -1.26
N LEU A 388 15.33 -2.01 -0.87
CA LEU A 388 15.02 -0.92 -1.81
C LEU A 388 16.05 -0.85 -2.94
N TYR A 389 17.32 -1.11 -2.65
CA TYR A 389 18.37 -1.18 -3.66
C TYR A 389 18.11 -2.23 -4.75
N LYS A 390 17.49 -3.36 -4.41
CA LYS A 390 17.24 -4.49 -5.33
C LYS A 390 15.80 -4.58 -5.83
N LEU A 391 14.89 -3.78 -5.27
CA LEU A 391 13.46 -3.91 -5.51
C LEU A 391 13.11 -3.62 -6.97
N ASP A 392 13.47 -2.43 -7.44
CA ASP A 392 13.21 -1.97 -8.80
C ASP A 392 14.30 -1.01 -9.31
N CYS A 393 15.39 -1.57 -9.84
CA CYS A 393 16.59 -0.81 -10.23
C CYS A 393 16.29 0.23 -11.33
N GLY A 394 16.78 1.47 -11.13
CA GLY A 394 16.55 2.61 -12.03
C GLY A 394 15.21 3.32 -11.80
N ASN A 395 14.50 2.99 -10.73
CA ASN A 395 13.26 3.66 -10.36
C ASN A 395 13.54 4.81 -9.38
N ARG A 396 13.39 6.04 -9.88
CA ARG A 396 13.65 7.27 -9.10
C ARG A 396 12.93 7.33 -7.75
N ILE A 397 11.72 6.78 -7.65
CA ILE A 397 10.96 6.77 -6.39
C ILE A 397 11.64 5.84 -5.38
N VAL A 398 12.06 4.65 -5.83
CA VAL A 398 12.74 3.67 -4.98
C VAL A 398 14.08 4.22 -4.51
N ASP A 399 14.85 4.83 -5.42
CA ASP A 399 16.15 5.43 -5.11
C ASP A 399 16.02 6.56 -4.09
N ARG A 400 14.99 7.41 -4.22
CA ARG A 400 14.71 8.50 -3.28
C ARG A 400 14.29 7.98 -1.89
N CYS A 401 13.41 6.98 -1.83
CA CYS A 401 13.04 6.34 -0.55
C CYS A 401 14.25 5.69 0.12
N ARG A 402 15.12 5.04 -0.65
CA ARG A 402 16.38 4.47 -0.15
C ARG A 402 17.28 5.55 0.44
N PHE A 403 17.49 6.65 -0.30
CA PHE A 403 18.30 7.79 0.16
C PHE A 403 17.81 8.33 1.51
N TYR A 404 16.50 8.55 1.68
CA TYR A 404 15.95 9.00 2.96
C TYR A 404 16.21 8.02 4.10
N LEU A 405 16.07 6.71 3.87
CA LEU A 405 16.36 5.71 4.89
C LEU A 405 17.85 5.67 5.26
N GLU A 406 18.76 5.86 4.30
CA GLU A 406 20.20 5.96 4.55
C GLU A 406 20.52 7.16 5.46
N GLN A 407 19.92 8.32 5.20
CA GLN A 407 20.09 9.52 6.03
C GLN A 407 19.57 9.31 7.46
N PHE A 408 18.35 8.77 7.62
CA PHE A 408 17.80 8.49 8.94
C PHE A 408 18.60 7.44 9.70
N HIS A 409 19.09 6.41 9.01
CA HIS A 409 19.91 5.36 9.61
C HIS A 409 21.27 5.91 10.08
N GLY A 410 21.91 6.77 9.28
CA GLY A 410 23.16 7.44 9.63
C GLY A 410 23.00 8.34 10.87
N ALA A 411 21.96 9.18 10.89
CA ALA A 411 21.68 10.07 12.03
C ALA A 411 21.44 9.33 13.35
N LEU A 412 20.85 8.13 13.29
CA LEU A 412 20.61 7.30 14.47
C LEU A 412 21.85 6.51 14.95
N ASN A 413 22.87 6.33 14.10
CA ASN A 413 24.10 5.58 14.39
C ASN A 413 25.36 6.40 14.03
N PRO A 414 25.66 7.51 14.73
CA PRO A 414 26.79 8.39 14.41
C PRO A 414 28.20 7.79 14.61
N ARG A 415 28.34 6.50 14.90
CA ARG A 415 29.63 5.84 15.15
C ARG A 415 30.35 5.34 13.89
N GLY A 416 29.89 5.71 12.68
CA GLY A 416 30.48 5.28 11.40
C GLY A 416 31.30 6.34 10.65
N GLU A 417 31.37 7.58 11.11
CA GLU A 417 32.01 8.70 10.38
C GLU A 417 33.53 8.83 10.59
N ALA A 418 34.22 7.75 10.95
CA ALA A 418 35.69 7.73 10.96
C ALA A 418 36.32 7.12 9.70
N ASP A 419 35.55 6.44 8.83
CA ASP A 419 36.10 5.69 7.68
C ASP A 419 35.56 6.11 6.29
N MET A 420 34.79 7.21 6.19
CA MET A 420 34.35 7.75 4.89
C MET A 420 34.90 9.14 4.57
N ALA A 421 36.11 9.45 5.04
CA ALA A 421 36.89 10.58 4.55
C ALA A 421 37.58 10.28 3.20
N HIS A 422 36.90 9.65 2.23
CA HIS A 422 37.36 9.54 0.84
C HIS A 422 36.20 9.24 -0.12
N THR A 423 35.21 10.14 -0.22
CA THR A 423 34.42 10.28 -1.46
C THR A 423 33.83 11.68 -1.62
N GLU A 424 34.65 12.71 -1.44
CA GLU A 424 34.38 14.01 -2.08
C GLU A 424 34.90 13.97 -3.52
N ASN A 425 33.99 13.75 -4.47
CA ASN A 425 33.91 14.49 -5.74
C ASN A 425 32.80 13.90 -6.60
N GLY A 426 31.61 14.46 -6.46
CA GLY A 426 30.43 14.12 -7.24
C GLY A 426 29.28 15.08 -6.98
N ALA A 427 29.57 16.37 -6.84
CA ALA A 427 28.54 17.39 -6.75
C ALA A 427 27.85 17.54 -8.12
N CYS A 428 26.73 16.85 -8.32
CA CYS A 428 25.75 17.27 -9.31
C CYS A 428 24.98 18.47 -8.73
N LEU A 429 25.44 19.67 -9.09
CA LEU A 429 24.67 20.90 -8.95
C LEU A 429 23.37 20.76 -9.75
N MET A 430 22.27 20.48 -9.06
CA MET A 430 20.92 20.66 -9.62
C MET A 430 20.47 22.09 -9.29
N ASP A 431 20.12 22.79 -10.36
CA ASP A 431 19.85 24.22 -10.43
C ASP A 431 18.67 24.63 -9.51
N SER A 432 18.90 25.66 -8.71
CA SER A 432 17.92 26.21 -7.76
C SER A 432 17.08 27.28 -8.44
N SER A 433 16.08 26.86 -9.23
CA SER A 433 15.01 27.76 -9.67
C SER A 433 13.78 27.52 -8.80
N GLY A 434 13.56 28.44 -7.86
CA GLY A 434 12.47 28.38 -6.89
C GLY A 434 11.10 28.54 -7.51
N SER A 435 10.21 27.58 -7.23
CA SER A 435 8.77 27.81 -7.20
C SER A 435 8.32 27.88 -5.74
N ASN A 436 7.96 29.07 -5.27
CA ASN A 436 7.25 29.27 -4.00
C ASN A 436 5.83 28.65 -4.13
N MET A 437 5.70 27.34 -3.96
CA MET A 437 4.42 26.73 -3.59
C MET A 437 4.48 26.42 -2.10
N GLN A 438 3.64 27.09 -1.33
CA GLN A 438 3.44 26.74 0.08
C GLN A 438 2.87 25.31 0.14
N PRO A 439 3.36 24.45 1.06
CA PRO A 439 2.80 23.12 1.24
C PRO A 439 1.32 23.21 1.63
N SER A 440 0.52 22.26 1.13
CA SER A 440 -0.90 22.17 1.42
C SER A 440 -1.13 22.11 2.94
N PRO A 441 -2.05 22.92 3.51
CA PRO A 441 -2.30 22.98 4.96
C PRO A 441 -2.92 21.70 5.53
N LEU A 442 -3.24 20.69 4.70
CA LEU A 442 -3.81 19.41 5.11
C LEU A 442 -2.78 18.35 5.55
N GLY A 443 -1.51 18.72 5.66
CA GLY A 443 -0.42 17.78 5.97
C GLY A 443 0.19 17.17 4.70
N LEU A 444 1.45 16.76 4.84
CA LEU A 444 2.36 16.37 3.76
C LEU A 444 1.77 15.25 2.88
N GLU A 445 1.50 15.56 1.62
CA GLU A 445 1.10 14.54 0.64
C GLU A 445 2.29 13.62 0.35
N PHE A 446 2.10 12.30 0.33
CA PHE A 446 3.14 11.36 -0.13
C PHE A 446 3.65 11.68 -1.54
N GLY A 447 2.83 12.36 -2.37
CA GLY A 447 3.22 12.90 -3.67
C GLY A 447 4.06 14.18 -3.60
N GLU A 448 3.81 15.06 -2.62
CA GLU A 448 4.59 16.28 -2.38
C GLU A 448 5.95 15.98 -1.72
N PHE A 449 6.04 14.94 -0.87
CA PHE A 449 7.31 14.40 -0.37
C PHE A 449 8.29 13.98 -1.49
N MET A 450 7.80 13.84 -2.73
CA MET A 450 8.55 13.41 -3.91
C MET A 450 8.88 14.54 -4.91
N MET A 451 8.68 15.82 -4.55
CA MET A 451 9.10 16.97 -5.39
C MET A 451 10.52 17.45 -5.01
N ASP A 452 11.31 17.86 -5.99
CA ASP A 452 12.77 18.02 -5.90
C ASP A 452 13.30 19.14 -4.97
N GLY A 453 12.45 19.87 -4.24
CA GLY A 453 12.85 21.05 -3.45
C GLY A 453 12.57 21.04 -1.94
N ASP A 454 11.73 20.13 -1.42
CA ASP A 454 11.11 20.33 -0.10
C ASP A 454 12.00 19.99 1.11
N PHE A 455 13.09 19.24 0.92
CA PHE A 455 13.94 18.78 2.03
C PHE A 455 14.73 19.92 2.70
N TRP A 456 15.36 20.81 1.92
CA TRP A 456 16.15 21.91 2.48
C TRP A 456 15.27 23.01 3.10
N ALA A 457 14.09 23.24 2.53
CA ALA A 457 13.13 24.22 3.05
C ALA A 457 12.55 23.80 4.41
N LEU A 458 12.32 22.50 4.62
CA LEU A 458 11.77 21.98 5.88
C LEU A 458 12.85 21.91 6.98
N MET A 459 14.05 21.45 6.65
CA MET A 459 15.17 21.34 7.61
C MET A 459 15.66 22.71 8.09
N ASN A 460 15.65 23.74 7.23
CA ASN A 460 16.01 25.11 7.62
C ASN A 460 14.94 25.82 8.46
N ARG A 461 13.67 25.38 8.42
CA ARG A 461 12.58 26.01 9.19
C ARG A 461 12.45 25.54 10.64
N GLN A 462 13.03 24.40 11.01
CA GLN A 462 12.93 23.87 12.38
C GLN A 462 14.22 23.92 13.21
N GLY A 463 15.29 24.56 12.73
CA GLY A 463 16.47 24.86 13.55
C GLY A 463 17.17 23.63 14.13
N VAL A 464 17.13 22.48 13.43
CA VAL A 464 17.75 21.22 13.89
C VAL A 464 19.24 21.14 13.56
N PHE A 465 19.78 22.10 12.80
CA PHE A 465 21.22 22.31 12.66
C PHE A 465 21.55 23.81 12.72
N GLN A 466 21.85 24.32 13.92
CA GLN A 466 22.72 25.48 14.06
C GLN A 466 24.14 24.94 14.27
N SER A 467 24.93 24.95 13.20
CA SER A 467 26.38 24.83 13.27
C SER A 467 26.98 26.22 13.13
N GLY A 468 27.57 26.74 14.21
CA GLY A 468 28.46 27.93 14.22
C GLY A 468 27.76 29.26 14.35
#